data_AF-A0A6C0IXZ9-F1
#
_entry.id   AF-A0A6C0IXZ9-F1
#
_cell.length_a   1.000
_cell.length_b   1.000
_cell.length_c   1.000
_cell.angle_alpha   90.00
_cell.angle_beta   90.00
_cell.angle_gamma   90.00
#
_symmetry.space_group_name_H-M   'P 1'
#
loop_
_entity.id
_entity.type
_entity.pdbx_description
1 polymer ?
#
loop_
_entity_poly.entity_id
_entity_poly.type
_entity_poly.pdbx_seq_one_letter_code
_entity_poly.pdbx_strand_id
1 'polypeptide(L)'
;MILTVVIIILGFFSNYYLKNINLFINKIKKAKNIVLLVLSLVTIPKLTNLKQKTKRKLSNSHKKYIASSQQWRCNICKNILDHTYEIDHINPLYKGGNNLENNLQALCRNCHGKKTFNDNLIGF
;
A
#
# COMPACT_ATOMS: atom_id res chain seq x y z
N MET A 1 13.37 66.86 -25.83
CA MET A 1 12.13 67.07 -25.05
C MET A 1 10.92 66.36 -25.66
N ILE A 2 10.66 66.46 -26.97
CA ILE A 2 9.52 65.76 -27.62
C ILE A 2 9.74 64.24 -27.69
N LEU A 3 10.92 63.79 -28.13
CA LEU A 3 11.27 62.37 -28.22
C LEU A 3 11.18 61.62 -26.87
N THR A 4 11.63 62.29 -25.80
CA THR A 4 11.55 61.76 -24.43
C THR A 4 10.11 61.62 -23.95
N VAL A 5 9.22 62.56 -24.31
CA VAL A 5 7.79 62.49 -23.98
C VAL A 5 7.10 61.35 -24.74
N VAL A 6 7.44 61.15 -26.01
CA VAL A 6 6.90 60.04 -26.83
C VAL A 6 7.29 58.67 -26.26
N ILE A 7 8.55 58.48 -25.86
CA ILE A 7 9.01 57.22 -25.24
C ILE A 7 8.27 56.95 -23.92
N ILE A 8 8.07 57.97 -23.10
CA ILE A 8 7.33 57.84 -21.84
C ILE A 8 5.89 57.41 -22.11
N ILE A 9 5.20 58.06 -23.05
CA ILE A 9 3.82 57.72 -23.43
C ILE A 9 3.74 56.28 -23.97
N LEU A 10 4.62 55.88 -24.89
CA LEU A 10 4.68 54.52 -25.42
C LEU A 10 4.95 53.48 -24.33
N GLY A 11 5.82 53.80 -23.37
CA GLY A 11 6.10 52.97 -22.19
C GLY A 11 4.88 52.81 -21.28
N PHE A 12 4.14 53.88 -21.01
CA PHE A 12 2.89 53.83 -20.25
C PHE A 12 1.82 53.00 -20.96
N PHE A 13 1.63 53.20 -22.28
CA PHE A 13 0.69 52.41 -23.07
C PHE A 13 1.08 50.93 -23.11
N SER A 14 2.37 50.62 -23.30
CA SER A 14 2.88 49.25 -23.30
C SER A 14 2.67 48.55 -21.94
N ASN A 15 2.97 49.24 -20.83
CA ASN A 15 2.77 48.72 -19.48
C ASN A 15 1.28 48.51 -19.16
N TYR A 16 0.42 49.47 -19.55
CA TYR A 16 -1.03 49.34 -19.43
C TYR A 16 -1.55 48.11 -20.18
N TYR A 17 -1.09 47.90 -21.42
CA TYR A 17 -1.47 46.76 -22.24
C TYR A 17 -0.99 45.42 -21.65
N LEU A 18 0.27 45.35 -21.22
CA LEU A 18 0.86 44.16 -20.56
C LEU A 18 0.12 43.79 -19.27
N LYS A 19 -0.26 44.78 -18.45
CA LYS A 19 -1.02 44.55 -17.21
C LYS A 19 -2.38 43.92 -17.50
N ASN A 20 -3.07 44.37 -18.54
CA ASN A 20 -4.37 43.84 -18.94
C ASN A 20 -4.27 42.39 -19.49
N ILE A 21 -3.22 42.06 -20.26
CA ILE A 21 -2.96 40.69 -20.70
C ILE A 21 -2.70 39.77 -19.51
N ASN A 22 -1.87 40.20 -18.56
CA ASN A 22 -1.56 39.40 -17.37
C ASN A 22 -2.80 39.14 -16.50
N LEU A 23 -3.68 40.13 -16.35
CA LEU A 23 -4.98 39.97 -15.69
C LEU A 23 -5.86 38.92 -16.40
N PHE A 24 -5.88 38.93 -17.73
CA PHE A 24 -6.63 37.95 -18.52
C PHE A 24 -6.05 36.53 -18.40
N ILE A 25 -4.72 36.38 -18.53
CA ILE A 25 -4.05 35.08 -18.37
C ILE A 25 -4.26 34.51 -16.96
N ASN A 26 -4.21 35.35 -15.92
CA ASN A 26 -4.45 34.91 -14.55
C ASN A 26 -5.90 34.43 -14.33
N LYS A 27 -6.89 35.06 -14.97
CA LYS A 27 -8.28 34.58 -14.97
C LYS A 27 -8.39 33.19 -15.62
N ILE A 28 -7.73 32.97 -16.76
CA ILE A 28 -7.72 31.66 -17.44
C ILE A 28 -7.03 30.59 -16.58
N LYS A 29 -5.86 30.89 -16.00
CA LYS A 29 -5.13 29.96 -15.11
C LYS A 29 -5.98 29.58 -13.89
N LYS A 30 -6.67 30.55 -13.28
CA LYS A 30 -7.57 30.31 -12.14
C LYS A 30 -8.75 29.40 -12.54
N ALA A 31 -9.36 29.63 -13.70
CA ALA A 31 -10.44 28.79 -14.21
C ALA A 31 -9.98 27.34 -14.49
N LYS A 32 -8.81 27.15 -15.12
CA LYS A 32 -8.22 25.82 -15.35
C LYS A 32 -7.97 25.06 -14.05
N ASN A 33 -7.47 25.72 -13.00
CA ASN A 33 -7.26 25.09 -11.70
C ASN A 33 -8.57 24.66 -11.03
N ILE A 34 -9.64 25.44 -11.16
CA ILE A 34 -10.96 25.08 -10.63
C ILE A 34 -11.53 23.86 -11.39
N VAL A 35 -11.42 23.83 -12.71
CA VAL A 35 -11.88 22.69 -13.52
C VAL A 35 -11.10 21.42 -13.19
N LEU A 36 -9.79 21.52 -12.99
CA LEU A 36 -8.95 20.38 -12.57
C LEU A 36 -9.32 19.86 -11.17
N LEU A 37 -9.60 20.76 -10.23
CA LEU A 37 -10.08 20.42 -8.88
C LEU A 37 -11.43 19.68 -8.94
N VAL A 38 -12.40 20.19 -9.70
CA VAL A 38 -13.72 19.56 -9.83
C VAL A 38 -13.62 18.21 -10.56
N LEU A 39 -12.77 18.08 -11.59
CA LEU A 39 -12.49 16.77 -12.21
C LEU A 39 -11.91 15.78 -11.19
N SER A 40 -10.99 16.21 -10.34
CA SER A 40 -10.38 15.34 -9.31
C SER A 40 -11.37 14.86 -8.24
N LEU A 41 -12.46 15.61 -8.02
CA LEU A 41 -13.55 15.23 -7.11
C LEU A 41 -14.58 14.27 -7.77
N VAL A 42 -14.72 14.32 -9.09
CA VAL A 42 -15.66 13.48 -9.87
C VAL A 42 -14.99 12.17 -10.34
N THR A 43 -13.66 12.13 -10.46
CA THR A 43 -12.90 10.88 -10.68
C THR A 43 -12.71 10.11 -9.37
N ILE A 44 -13.79 9.43 -8.97
CA ILE A 44 -13.90 8.37 -7.96
C ILE A 44 -12.58 7.59 -7.75
N PRO A 45 -12.04 7.46 -6.52
CA PRO A 45 -11.58 6.18 -6.07
C PRO A 45 -12.79 5.49 -5.46
N LYS A 46 -13.19 4.40 -6.12
CA LYS A 46 -14.06 3.38 -5.55
C LYS A 46 -13.48 3.14 -4.17
N LEU A 47 -14.23 3.38 -3.09
CA LEU A 47 -13.88 2.84 -1.79
C LEU A 47 -14.00 1.32 -1.93
N THR A 48 -13.04 0.71 -2.61
CA THR A 48 -12.66 -0.65 -2.34
C THR A 48 -12.37 -0.63 -0.86
N ASN A 49 -13.11 -1.45 -0.15
CA ASN A 49 -13.03 -1.63 1.27
C ASN A 49 -11.57 -1.96 1.59
N LEU A 50 -10.76 -0.93 1.87
CA LEU A 50 -9.46 -1.05 2.49
C LEU A 50 -9.74 -1.42 3.94
N LYS A 51 -10.34 -2.59 4.15
CA LYS A 51 -9.99 -3.44 5.27
C LYS A 51 -8.49 -3.58 5.13
N GLN A 52 -7.75 -2.72 5.83
CA GLN A 52 -6.42 -3.05 6.28
C GLN A 52 -6.58 -4.47 6.79
N LYS A 53 -6.08 -5.46 6.04
CA LYS A 53 -6.00 -6.83 6.50
C LYS A 53 -5.00 -6.73 7.65
N THR A 54 -5.48 -6.35 8.83
CA THR A 54 -4.82 -6.72 10.07
C THR A 54 -4.52 -8.20 9.87
N LYS A 55 -3.23 -8.55 9.99
CA LYS A 55 -2.74 -9.90 9.78
C LYS A 55 -3.50 -10.78 10.77
N ARG A 56 -4.67 -11.30 10.36
CA ARG A 56 -5.63 -11.90 11.28
C ARG A 56 -4.92 -13.09 11.88
N LYS A 57 -4.71 -13.07 13.19
CA LYS A 57 -4.22 -14.25 13.90
C LYS A 57 -5.25 -15.35 13.68
N LEU A 58 -4.79 -16.53 13.28
CA LEU A 58 -5.62 -17.73 13.20
C LEU A 58 -6.36 -17.93 14.52
N SER A 59 -7.67 -18.19 14.47
CA SER A 59 -8.46 -18.48 15.67
C SER A 59 -7.98 -19.77 16.32
N ASN A 60 -8.16 -19.92 17.64
CA ASN A 60 -7.75 -21.13 18.35
C ASN A 60 -8.43 -22.39 17.80
N SER A 61 -9.70 -22.30 17.39
CA SER A 61 -10.42 -23.40 16.75
C SER A 61 -9.80 -23.80 15.42
N HIS A 62 -9.38 -22.83 14.60
CA HIS A 62 -8.73 -23.12 13.33
C HIS A 62 -7.35 -23.75 13.52
N LYS A 63 -6.58 -23.29 14.52
CA LYS A 63 -5.32 -23.95 14.91
C LYS A 63 -5.53 -25.41 15.35
N LYS A 64 -6.60 -25.69 16.10
CA LYS A 64 -6.96 -27.05 16.52
C LYS A 64 -7.37 -27.90 15.32
N TYR A 65 -8.10 -27.34 14.37
CA TYR A 65 -8.47 -28.02 13.13
C TYR A 65 -7.23 -28.49 12.35
N ILE A 66 -6.26 -27.61 12.10
CA ILE A 66 -5.00 -27.97 11.41
C ILE A 66 -4.19 -29.02 12.19
N ALA A 67 -4.10 -28.91 13.52
CA ALA A 67 -3.42 -29.93 14.32
C ALA A 67 -4.15 -31.29 14.25
N SER A 68 -5.47 -31.28 14.28
CA SER A 68 -6.30 -32.49 14.21
C SER A 68 -6.21 -33.20 12.86
N SER A 69 -6.15 -32.45 11.74
CA SER A 69 -5.97 -33.04 10.41
C SER A 69 -4.60 -33.69 10.24
N GLN A 70 -3.60 -33.25 11.02
CA GLN A 70 -2.29 -33.87 11.15
C GLN A 70 -2.21 -34.94 12.26
N GLN A 71 -3.35 -35.39 12.79
CA GLN A 71 -3.41 -36.38 13.88
C GLN A 71 -2.61 -35.97 15.12
N TRP A 72 -2.57 -34.66 15.42
CA TRP A 72 -1.78 -34.08 16.51
C TRP A 72 -0.28 -34.42 16.41
N ARG A 73 0.25 -34.56 15.19
CA ARG A 73 1.68 -34.81 14.97
C ARG A 73 2.33 -33.64 14.24
N CYS A 74 3.55 -33.33 14.64
CA CYS A 74 4.39 -32.32 13.99
C CYS A 74 4.60 -32.72 12.54
N ASN A 75 4.37 -31.79 11.60
CA ASN A 75 4.51 -32.12 10.19
C ASN A 75 5.97 -32.43 9.78
N ILE A 76 6.95 -31.95 10.54
CA ILE A 76 8.39 -32.18 10.28
C ILE A 76 8.89 -33.44 10.99
N CYS A 77 8.89 -33.47 12.32
CA CYS A 77 9.48 -34.59 13.09
C CYS A 77 8.53 -35.73 13.42
N LYS A 78 7.23 -35.61 13.09
CA LYS A 78 6.17 -36.61 13.33
C LYS A 78 5.89 -36.98 14.81
N ASN A 79 6.58 -36.35 15.76
CA ASN A 79 6.26 -36.46 17.19
C ASN A 79 4.88 -35.86 17.49
N ILE A 80 4.25 -36.37 18.55
CA ILE A 80 2.99 -35.83 19.05
C ILE A 80 3.21 -34.38 19.52
N LEU A 81 2.28 -33.51 19.16
CA LEU A 81 2.26 -32.10 19.51
C LEU A 81 1.68 -31.91 20.92
N ASP A 82 2.37 -31.17 21.76
CA ASP A 82 1.80 -30.62 22.98
C ASP A 82 0.97 -29.35 22.68
N HIS A 83 0.37 -28.76 23.71
CA HIS A 83 -0.47 -27.55 23.61
C HIS A 83 0.28 -26.27 23.18
N THR A 84 1.62 -26.31 23.12
CA THR A 84 2.48 -25.17 22.74
C THR A 84 2.90 -25.17 21.28
N TYR A 85 2.34 -26.09 20.48
CA TYR A 85 2.51 -26.14 19.03
C TYR A 85 2.15 -24.83 18.34
N GLU A 86 2.73 -24.64 17.16
CA GLU A 86 2.54 -23.44 16.36
C GLU A 86 2.04 -23.82 14.96
N ILE A 87 1.21 -22.96 14.38
CA ILE A 87 0.77 -23.09 12.99
C ILE A 87 1.65 -22.19 12.13
N ASP A 88 2.27 -22.79 11.13
CA ASP A 88 3.17 -22.12 10.20
C ASP A 88 2.79 -22.44 8.76
N HIS A 89 3.29 -21.66 7.81
CA HIS A 89 3.09 -21.92 6.40
C HIS A 89 4.07 -22.99 5.88
N ILE A 90 3.59 -23.89 5.01
CA ILE A 90 4.44 -24.86 4.31
C ILE A 90 5.35 -24.12 3.33
N ASN A 91 4.76 -23.37 2.40
CA ASN A 91 5.46 -22.37 1.61
C ASN A 91 5.27 -20.99 2.27
N PRO A 92 6.33 -20.33 2.76
CA PRO A 92 6.23 -19.00 3.36
C PRO A 92 5.64 -17.95 2.42
N LEU A 93 4.96 -16.94 2.98
CA LEU A 93 4.36 -15.87 2.18
C LEU A 93 5.38 -15.10 1.31
N TYR A 94 6.61 -14.91 1.79
CA TYR A 94 7.66 -14.22 1.05
C TYR A 94 8.20 -15.05 -0.14
N LYS A 95 7.94 -16.36 -0.17
CA LYS A 95 8.24 -17.29 -1.28
C LYS A 95 6.99 -17.60 -2.13
N GLY A 96 5.99 -16.72 -2.12
CA GLY A 96 4.75 -16.89 -2.89
C GLY A 96 3.73 -17.83 -2.24
N GLY A 97 3.87 -18.13 -0.95
CA GLY A 97 2.87 -18.87 -0.18
C GLY A 97 1.53 -18.14 -0.05
N ASN A 98 0.48 -18.89 0.30
CA ASN A 98 -0.86 -18.35 0.53
C ASN A 98 -1.36 -18.67 1.96
N ASN A 99 -2.53 -18.15 2.34
CA ASN A 99 -3.14 -18.38 3.66
C ASN A 99 -4.22 -19.48 3.66
N LEU A 100 -4.24 -20.34 2.63
CA LEU A 100 -5.20 -21.44 2.54
C LEU A 100 -4.74 -22.59 3.45
N GLU A 101 -5.70 -23.39 3.90
CA GLU A 101 -5.47 -24.48 4.86
C GLU A 101 -4.46 -25.51 4.37
N ASN A 102 -4.43 -25.78 3.07
CA ASN A 102 -3.47 -26.68 2.44
C ASN A 102 -2.01 -26.18 2.50
N ASN A 103 -1.79 -24.90 2.78
CA ASN A 103 -0.48 -24.31 2.98
C ASN A 103 -0.18 -24.09 4.47
N LEU A 104 -1.03 -24.54 5.39
CA LEU A 104 -0.79 -24.44 6.84
C LEU A 104 -0.34 -25.79 7.38
N GLN A 105 0.57 -25.77 8.34
CA GLN A 105 1.04 -26.95 9.04
C GLN A 105 1.23 -26.68 10.54
N ALA A 106 0.93 -27.67 11.37
CA ALA A 106 1.23 -27.66 12.80
C ALA A 106 2.62 -28.22 13.09
N LEU A 107 3.44 -27.47 13.83
CA LEU A 107 4.83 -27.78 14.14
C LEU A 107 5.07 -27.70 15.66
N CYS A 108 5.96 -28.55 16.16
CA CYS A 108 6.50 -28.36 17.51
C CYS A 108 7.46 -27.17 17.54
N ARG A 109 7.67 -26.57 18.71
CA ARG A 109 8.51 -25.36 18.86
C ARG A 109 9.93 -25.53 18.30
N ASN A 110 10.54 -26.70 18.49
CA ASN A 110 11.88 -26.98 17.97
C ASN A 110 11.91 -26.99 16.44
N CYS A 111 10.94 -27.63 15.79
CA CYS A 111 10.87 -27.68 14.33
C CYS A 111 10.51 -26.31 13.74
N HIS A 112 9.59 -25.58 14.38
CA HIS A 112 9.25 -24.24 13.96
C HIS A 112 10.45 -23.28 14.04
N GLY A 113 11.18 -23.26 15.17
CA GLY A 113 12.38 -22.44 15.33
C GLY A 113 13.47 -22.74 14.29
N LYS A 114 13.72 -24.03 14.00
CA LYS A 114 14.65 -24.43 12.92
C LYS A 114 14.22 -23.92 11.56
N LYS A 115 12.92 -24.03 11.25
CA LYS A 115 12.36 -23.53 9.99
C LYS A 115 12.49 -22.00 9.90
N THR A 116 12.13 -21.26 10.94
CA THR A 116 12.29 -19.79 10.99
C THR A 116 13.74 -19.37 10.78
N PHE A 117 14.69 -20.04 11.44
CA PHE A 117 16.11 -19.76 11.24
C PHE A 117 16.54 -19.98 9.80
N ASN A 118 16.19 -21.12 9.19
CA ASN A 118 16.50 -21.41 7.79
C ASN A 118 15.82 -20.41 6.83
N ASP A 119 14.58 -20.04 7.10
CA ASP A 119 13.83 -19.06 6.31
C ASP A 119 14.52 -17.68 6.33
N ASN A 120 15.06 -17.28 7.48
CA ASN A 120 15.79 -16.01 7.61
C ASN A 120 17.17 -16.03 6.94
N LEU A 121 17.87 -17.17 6.93
CA LEU A 121 19.17 -17.29 6.26
C LEU A 121 19.06 -17.16 4.73
N ILE A 122 17.97 -17.63 4.15
CA ILE A 122 17.74 -17.66 2.68
C ILE A 122 16.98 -16.41 2.21
N GLY A 123 16.47 -15.60 3.14
CA GLY A 123 15.63 -14.43 2.87
C GLY A 123 16.38 -13.11 2.63
N PHE A 124 17.71 -13.15 2.45
CA PHE A 124 18.56 -12.01 2.09
C PHE A 124 19.04 -12.10 0.65
#